data_AF-A0A914D7E0-F1
#
_entry.id   AF-A0A914D7E0-F1
#
_cell.length_a   1.000
_cell.length_b   1.000
_cell.length_c   1.000
_cell.angle_alpha   90.00
_cell.angle_beta   90.00
_cell.angle_gamma   90.00
#
_symmetry.space_group_name_H-M   'P 1'
#
loop_
_entity.id
_entity.type
_entity.pdbx_description
1 polymer ?
#
loop_
_entity_poly.entity_id
_entity_poly.type
_entity_poly.pdbx_seq_one_letter_code
_entity_poly.pdbx_strand_id
1 'polypeptide(L)'
;MRRLFYLLFISTFAAIYSKKIPSQFEATCYKGCQCNSTQVSCNNLNEKTADLFHKYIPKIYSKLATLIVTGNSFGALPDENLFGDNNRHEELSLVNLTNNEITYFGIQTFIGMPRVEFFFLSNNK
;
A
#
# COMPACT_ATOMS: atom_id res chain seq x y z
N MET A 1 -32.85 19.34 62.91
CA MET A 1 -32.85 20.64 62.22
C MET A 1 -31.78 20.64 61.15
N ARG A 2 -32.18 20.84 59.87
CA ARG A 2 -31.41 21.46 58.75
C ARG A 2 -30.12 20.73 58.31
N ARG A 3 -29.89 20.33 57.06
CA ARG A 3 -30.44 20.75 55.75
C ARG A 3 -30.12 19.68 54.69
N LEU A 4 -31.14 19.32 53.91
CA LEU A 4 -31.03 18.90 52.50
C LEU A 4 -30.13 19.86 51.72
N PHE A 5 -29.29 19.39 50.79
CA PHE A 5 -29.07 20.08 49.49
C PHE A 5 -28.45 19.13 48.44
N TYR A 6 -29.31 18.69 47.53
CA TYR A 6 -29.14 18.47 46.08
C TYR A 6 -28.01 17.60 45.50
N LEU A 7 -28.46 16.44 45.02
CA LEU A 7 -27.93 15.68 43.89
C LEU A 7 -27.73 16.58 42.66
N LEU A 8 -26.49 16.64 42.16
CA LEU A 8 -26.19 16.98 40.76
C LEU A 8 -25.07 16.04 40.29
N PHE A 9 -25.45 14.80 39.99
CA PHE A 9 -24.63 13.90 39.17
C PHE A 9 -24.70 14.41 37.73
N ILE A 10 -23.79 15.31 37.36
CA ILE A 10 -23.57 15.66 35.96
C ILE A 10 -22.79 14.48 35.36
N SER A 11 -23.55 13.52 34.82
CA SER A 11 -23.04 12.48 33.92
C SER A 11 -22.61 13.19 32.62
N THR A 12 -21.36 13.66 32.60
CA THR A 12 -20.69 13.97 31.35
C THR A 12 -20.42 12.63 30.67
N PHE A 13 -21.24 12.31 29.67
CA PHE A 13 -20.91 11.29 28.69
C PHE A 13 -19.60 11.74 28.03
N ALA A 14 -18.48 11.21 28.52
CA ALA A 14 -17.24 11.22 27.77
C ALA A 14 -17.53 10.46 26.48
N ALA A 15 -17.69 11.19 25.37
CA ALA A 15 -17.64 10.59 24.05
C ALA A 15 -16.26 9.94 23.93
N ILE A 16 -16.21 8.62 24.17
CA ILE A 16 -15.02 7.81 23.94
C ILE A 16 -14.85 7.79 22.43
N TYR A 17 -14.15 8.80 21.91
CA TYR A 17 -13.58 8.76 20.58
C TYR A 17 -12.54 7.63 20.59
N SER A 18 -12.99 6.40 20.31
CA SER A 18 -12.09 5.29 20.03
C SER A 18 -11.38 5.63 18.73
N LYS A 19 -10.21 6.25 18.82
CA LYS A 19 -9.30 6.41 17.69
C LYS A 19 -8.97 5.00 17.22
N LYS A 20 -9.56 4.56 16.11
CA LYS A 20 -9.26 3.28 15.47
C LYS A 20 -7.75 3.22 15.26
N ILE A 21 -7.08 2.29 15.94
CA ILE A 21 -5.65 2.07 15.76
C ILE A 21 -5.49 1.50 14.35
N PRO A 22 -4.71 2.14 13.46
CA PRO A 22 -4.52 1.65 12.11
C PRO A 22 -3.80 0.30 12.15
N SER A 23 -4.18 -0.60 11.24
CA SER A 23 -3.43 -1.85 11.06
C SER A 23 -2.00 -1.56 10.61
N GLN A 24 -1.07 -2.51 10.78
CA GLN A 24 0.31 -2.35 10.30
C GLN A 24 0.37 -2.03 8.80
N PHE A 25 -0.57 -2.56 8.01
CA PHE A 25 -0.68 -2.33 6.57
C PHE A 25 -1.11 -0.88 6.32
N GLU A 26 -2.14 -0.40 7.00
CA GLU A 26 -2.59 1.00 6.92
C GLU A 26 -1.50 1.98 7.37
N ALA A 27 -0.73 1.64 8.41
CA ALA A 27 0.32 2.50 8.95
C ALA A 27 1.58 2.59 8.04
N THR A 28 1.84 1.56 7.24
CA THR A 28 3.02 1.47 6.35
C THR A 28 2.68 1.73 4.88
N CYS A 29 1.39 1.80 4.55
CA CYS A 29 0.89 2.06 3.20
C CYS A 29 1.44 3.38 2.66
N TYR A 30 1.84 3.38 1.39
CA TYR A 30 2.25 4.62 0.73
C TYR A 30 1.08 5.60 0.69
N LYS A 31 1.37 6.90 0.85
CA LYS A 31 0.33 7.93 0.94
C LYS A 31 -0.51 7.95 -0.35
N GLY A 32 -1.82 7.87 -0.21
CA GLY A 32 -2.77 7.84 -1.34
C GLY A 32 -3.05 6.46 -1.89
N CYS A 33 -2.36 5.42 -1.41
CA CYS A 33 -2.69 4.04 -1.73
C CYS A 33 -3.71 3.45 -0.74
N GLN A 34 -4.35 2.37 -1.16
CA GLN A 34 -5.17 1.50 -0.33
C GLN A 34 -4.44 0.18 -0.16
N CYS A 35 -4.21 -0.21 1.09
CA CYS A 35 -3.42 -1.39 1.42
C CYS A 35 -4.13 -2.27 2.44
N ASN A 36 -4.08 -3.57 2.24
CA ASN A 36 -4.42 -4.59 3.22
C ASN A 36 -3.38 -5.72 3.16
N SER A 37 -3.63 -6.86 3.83
CA SER A 37 -2.67 -7.95 3.89
C SER A 37 -2.40 -8.65 2.55
N THR A 38 -3.35 -8.60 1.61
CA THR A 38 -3.30 -9.33 0.34
C THR A 38 -3.31 -8.45 -0.90
N GLN A 39 -3.64 -7.16 -0.76
CA GLN A 39 -3.80 -6.24 -1.87
C GLN A 39 -3.22 -4.87 -1.57
N VAL A 40 -2.55 -4.31 -2.59
CA VAL A 40 -2.12 -2.92 -2.66
C VAL A 40 -2.70 -2.29 -3.92
N SER A 41 -3.27 -1.09 -3.79
CA SER A 41 -3.80 -0.31 -4.90
C SER A 41 -3.36 1.15 -4.81
N CYS A 42 -2.61 1.63 -5.80
CA CYS A 42 -2.09 2.99 -5.93
C CYS A 42 -2.48 3.54 -7.31
N ASN A 43 -3.37 4.53 -7.37
CA ASN A 43 -3.91 5.01 -8.66
C ASN A 43 -3.76 6.52 -8.79
N ASN A 44 -3.27 6.97 -9.95
CA ASN A 44 -3.18 8.39 -10.32
C ASN A 44 -2.46 9.25 -9.27
N LEU A 45 -1.35 8.75 -8.73
CA LEU A 45 -0.55 9.47 -7.73
C LEU A 45 0.43 10.45 -8.36
N ASN A 46 0.58 10.42 -9.69
CA ASN A 46 1.56 11.20 -10.46
C ASN A 46 3.00 10.91 -10.03
N GLU A 47 3.26 9.68 -9.59
CA GLU A 47 4.59 9.26 -9.17
C GLU A 47 5.53 9.16 -10.38
N LYS A 48 6.74 9.71 -10.20
CA LYS A 48 7.77 9.73 -11.25
C LYS A 48 8.86 8.70 -11.04
N THR A 49 8.93 8.13 -9.85
CA THR A 49 9.92 7.11 -9.49
C THR A 49 9.21 5.85 -9.00
N ALA A 50 9.91 4.73 -9.08
CA ALA A 50 9.44 3.44 -8.60
C ALA A 50 9.64 3.26 -7.07
N ASP A 51 10.02 4.30 -6.33
CA ASP A 51 10.39 4.16 -4.91
C ASP A 51 9.21 3.72 -4.02
N LEU A 52 7.98 3.95 -4.46
CA LEU A 52 6.78 3.50 -3.74
C LEU A 52 6.76 1.97 -3.56
N PHE A 53 7.35 1.22 -4.50
CA PHE A 53 7.35 -0.24 -4.44
C PHE A 53 8.20 -0.76 -3.26
N HIS A 54 9.19 0.00 -2.80
CA HIS A 54 10.01 -0.33 -1.62
C HIS A 54 9.23 -0.30 -0.29
N LYS A 55 7.99 0.20 -0.28
CA LYS A 55 7.11 0.09 0.90
C LYS A 55 6.45 -1.28 1.01
N TYR A 56 6.33 -2.01 -0.10
CA TYR A 56 5.56 -3.24 -0.20
C TYR A 56 6.48 -4.46 -0.14
N ILE A 57 7.32 -4.55 0.89
CA ILE A 57 8.25 -5.68 1.06
C ILE A 57 7.56 -6.88 1.72
N PRO A 58 7.99 -8.13 1.43
CA PRO A 58 7.39 -9.35 1.99
C PRO A 58 7.40 -9.41 3.52
N LYS A 59 8.35 -8.75 4.18
CA LYS A 59 8.39 -8.67 5.66
C LYS A 59 7.13 -8.02 6.24
N ILE A 60 6.53 -7.08 5.52
CA ILE A 60 5.32 -6.37 5.95
C ILE A 60 4.11 -6.99 5.27
N TYR A 61 4.19 -7.27 3.97
CA TYR A 61 3.13 -7.77 3.12
C TYR A 61 3.39 -9.23 2.70
N SER A 62 3.45 -10.14 3.67
CA SER A 62 3.84 -11.54 3.42
C SER A 62 2.84 -12.33 2.57
N LYS A 63 1.59 -11.88 2.50
CA LYS A 63 0.50 -12.52 1.75
C LYS A 63 0.03 -11.69 0.55
N LEU A 64 0.88 -10.77 0.07
CA LEU A 64 0.51 -9.92 -1.06
C LEU A 64 0.25 -10.78 -2.29
N ALA A 65 -1.01 -10.80 -2.73
CA ALA A 65 -1.46 -11.56 -3.88
C ALA A 65 -1.74 -10.65 -5.08
N THR A 66 -2.07 -9.38 -4.84
CA THR A 66 -2.47 -8.42 -5.87
C THR A 66 -1.81 -7.06 -5.67
N LEU A 67 -1.11 -6.60 -6.70
CA LEU A 67 -0.50 -5.28 -6.76
C LEU A 67 -1.06 -4.51 -7.96
N ILE A 68 -1.75 -3.40 -7.68
CA ILE A 68 -2.32 -2.52 -8.69
C ILE A 68 -1.68 -1.15 -8.51
N VAL A 69 -0.87 -0.73 -9.48
CA VAL A 69 -0.24 0.59 -9.49
C VAL A 69 -0.46 1.16 -10.87
N THR A 70 -1.39 2.12 -11.04
CA THR A 70 -1.80 2.60 -12.37
C THR A 70 -1.87 4.11 -12.44
N GLY A 71 -1.76 4.68 -13.65
CA GLY A 71 -1.94 6.12 -13.86
C GLY A 71 -0.79 6.99 -13.36
N ASN A 72 0.44 6.48 -13.32
CA ASN A 72 1.63 7.24 -12.92
C ASN A 72 2.52 7.56 -14.13
N SER A 73 3.72 8.09 -13.89
CA SER A 73 4.65 8.53 -14.93
C SER A 73 6.07 8.04 -14.62
N PHE A 74 6.25 6.71 -14.51
CA PHE A 74 7.51 6.12 -14.04
C PHE A 74 8.66 6.23 -15.05
N GLY A 75 8.38 6.25 -16.36
CA GLY A 75 9.43 6.22 -17.36
C GLY A 75 10.23 4.90 -17.31
N ALA A 76 11.54 4.97 -17.12
CA ALA A 76 12.37 3.78 -17.00
C ALA A 76 12.30 3.18 -15.59
N LEU A 77 11.94 1.90 -15.50
CA LEU A 77 12.07 1.14 -14.26
C LEU A 77 13.52 0.71 -14.03
N PRO A 78 13.97 0.61 -12.77
CA PRO A 78 15.39 0.47 -12.45
C PRO A 78 15.94 -0.93 -12.80
N ASP A 79 17.27 -1.00 -12.95
CA ASP A 79 18.01 -2.26 -13.18
C ASP A 79 18.27 -3.06 -11.90
N GLU A 80 17.25 -3.11 -11.05
CA GLU A 80 17.24 -3.80 -9.78
C GLU A 80 15.84 -4.32 -9.51
N ASN A 81 15.69 -5.15 -8.48
CA ASN A 81 14.39 -5.67 -8.09
C ASN A 81 13.45 -4.55 -7.67
N LEU A 82 12.22 -4.52 -8.21
CA LEU A 82 11.22 -3.47 -7.94
C LEU A 82 10.88 -3.31 -6.45
N PHE A 83 11.03 -4.37 -5.65
CA PHE A 83 10.79 -4.34 -4.20
C PHE A 83 12.06 -4.10 -3.37
N GLY A 84 13.19 -3.78 -4.00
CA GLY A 84 14.50 -3.68 -3.38
C GLY A 84 15.19 -5.03 -3.15
N ASP A 85 16.44 -4.98 -2.72
CA ASP A 85 17.31 -6.16 -2.61
C ASP A 85 16.74 -7.27 -1.73
N ASN A 86 16.86 -8.51 -2.21
CA ASN A 86 16.45 -9.74 -1.50
C ASN A 86 14.96 -9.80 -1.12
N ASN A 87 14.10 -9.00 -1.73
CA ASN A 87 12.66 -9.04 -1.50
C ASN A 87 11.93 -9.85 -2.57
N ARG A 88 11.25 -10.92 -2.15
CA ARG A 88 10.54 -11.82 -3.06
C ARG A 88 9.15 -12.15 -2.54
N HIS A 89 8.13 -11.88 -3.34
CA HIS A 89 6.73 -12.17 -3.03
C HIS A 89 6.34 -13.53 -3.61
N GLU A 90 6.25 -14.52 -2.72
CA GLU A 90 5.92 -15.91 -3.11
C GLU A 90 4.42 -16.12 -3.41
N GLU A 91 3.54 -15.19 -3.02
CA GLU A 91 2.09 -15.29 -3.24
C GLU A 91 1.56 -14.30 -4.30
N LEU A 92 2.40 -13.40 -4.81
CA LEU A 92 2.00 -12.36 -5.76
C LEU A 92 1.71 -12.97 -7.14
N SER A 93 0.44 -13.04 -7.51
CA SER A 93 -0.03 -13.62 -8.76
C SER A 93 -0.55 -12.60 -9.76
N LEU A 94 -1.00 -11.42 -9.30
CA LEU A 94 -1.49 -10.35 -10.17
C LEU A 94 -0.73 -9.05 -9.96
N VAL A 95 -0.18 -8.54 -11.06
CA VAL A 95 0.45 -7.21 -11.13
C VAL A 95 -0.21 -6.41 -12.25
N ASN A 96 -0.69 -5.21 -11.92
CA ASN A 96 -1.22 -4.27 -12.89
C ASN A 96 -0.43 -2.97 -12.86
N LEU A 97 0.35 -2.73 -13.92
CA LEU A 97 1.11 -1.50 -14.17
C LEU A 97 0.57 -0.74 -15.39
N THR A 98 -0.73 -0.80 -15.64
CA THR A 98 -1.38 -0.11 -16.75
C THR A 98 -1.23 1.42 -16.62
N ASN A 99 -1.02 2.08 -17.76
CA ASN A 99 -1.01 3.54 -17.87
C ASN A 99 0.00 4.22 -16.92
N ASN A 100 1.25 3.74 -16.89
CA ASN A 100 2.30 4.32 -16.04
C ASN A 100 3.41 5.03 -16.83
N GLU A 101 3.23 5.21 -18.14
CA GLU A 101 4.26 5.76 -19.03
C GLU A 101 5.60 5.02 -18.93
N ILE A 102 5.56 3.69 -18.74
CA ILE A 102 6.78 2.89 -18.61
C ILE A 102 7.43 2.69 -19.98
N THR A 103 8.67 3.14 -20.12
CA THR A 103 9.44 3.09 -21.38
C THR A 103 10.45 1.95 -21.42
N TYR A 104 10.87 1.45 -20.26
CA TYR A 104 11.93 0.45 -20.14
C TYR A 104 11.80 -0.34 -18.83
N PHE A 105 12.19 -1.61 -18.88
CA PHE A 105 12.38 -2.46 -17.71
C PHE A 105 13.85 -2.85 -17.62
N GLY A 106 14.44 -2.64 -16.45
CA GLY A 106 15.74 -3.21 -16.12
C GLY A 106 15.71 -4.74 -16.14
N ILE A 107 16.87 -5.37 -16.36
CA ILE A 107 17.00 -6.83 -16.46
C ILE A 107 16.56 -7.53 -15.17
N GLN A 108 16.65 -6.83 -14.04
CA GLN A 108 16.33 -7.36 -12.71
C GLN A 108 14.97 -6.91 -12.16
N THR A 109 14.21 -6.07 -12.88
CA THR A 109 12.96 -5.45 -12.37
C THR A 109 11.98 -6.47 -11.79
N PHE A 110 11.88 -7.67 -12.38
CA PHE A 110 10.86 -8.66 -12.04
C PHE A 110 11.34 -9.87 -11.20
N ILE A 111 12.58 -9.86 -10.71
CA ILE A 111 13.14 -11.01 -9.95
C ILE A 111 12.35 -11.30 -8.66
N GLY A 112 11.78 -10.27 -8.03
CA GLY A 112 11.01 -10.37 -6.80
C GLY A 112 9.58 -10.92 -6.94
N MET A 113 9.11 -11.25 -8.15
CA MET A 113 7.71 -11.64 -8.41
C MET A 113 7.59 -12.95 -9.22
N PRO A 114 8.12 -14.07 -8.69
CA PRO A 114 8.28 -15.32 -9.44
C PRO A 114 7.01 -16.06 -9.84
N ARG A 115 5.88 -15.76 -9.19
CA ARG A 115 4.61 -16.47 -9.39
C ARG A 115 3.54 -15.61 -10.06
N VAL A 116 3.93 -14.50 -10.69
CA VAL A 116 2.98 -13.65 -11.40
C VAL A 116 2.39 -14.42 -12.58
N GLU A 117 1.08 -14.57 -12.55
CA GLU A 117 0.27 -15.22 -13.58
C GLU A 117 -0.42 -14.19 -14.48
N PHE A 118 -0.79 -13.05 -13.91
CA PHE A 118 -1.48 -11.96 -14.59
C PHE A 118 -0.68 -10.68 -14.51
N PHE A 119 -0.09 -10.27 -15.63
CA PHE A 119 0.69 -9.04 -15.71
C PHE A 119 0.11 -8.07 -16.75
N PHE A 120 -0.49 -6.98 -16.28
CA PHE A 120 -1.10 -5.96 -17.13
C PHE A 120 -0.14 -4.78 -17.33
N LEU A 121 0.23 -4.54 -18.59
CA LEU A 121 1.13 -3.46 -19.02
C LEU A 121 0.49 -2.53 -20.07
N SER A 122 -0.82 -2.57 -20.24
CA SER A 122 -1.51 -1.77 -21.26
C SER A 122 -1.26 -0.27 -21.09
N ASN A 123 -1.24 0.48 -22.19
CA ASN A 123 -1.05 1.95 -22.20
C ASN A 123 0.27 2.44 -21.59
N ASN A 124 1.34 1.64 -21.68
CA ASN A 124 2.71 2.11 -21.52
C ASN A 124 3.32 2.40 -22.89
N LYS A 125 4.37 3.23 -22.96
CA LYS A 125 4.92 3.77 -24.23
C LYS A 125 6.43 3.71 -24.23
#